data_AF-A0A183DG85-F1
#
_entry.id   AF-A0A183DG85-F1
#
_cell.length_a   1.000
_cell.length_b   1.000
_cell.length_c   1.000
_cell.angle_alpha   90.00
_cell.angle_beta   90.00
_cell.angle_gamma   90.00
#
_symmetry.space_group_name_H-M   'P 1'
#
loop_
_entity.id
_entity.type
_entity.pdbx_description
1 polymer ?
#
loop_
_entity_poly.entity_id
_entity_poly.type
_entity_poly.pdbx_seq_one_letter_code
_entity_poly.pdbx_strand_id
1 'polypeptide(L)'
;MDSTMYFMPAIRNRRIVGTVNNVTVMVREHDSKIGHFSPRLLEFLEKFLAESVKIYQEAVLKIGIPLPLLDLTVADNARFVTKNPYIRIDFDLVYS
;
A
#
# COMPACT_ATOMS: atom_id res chain seq x y z
N MET A 1 -8.62 -11.64 9.57
CA MET A 1 -8.56 -10.17 9.46
C MET A 1 -8.37 -9.89 7.99
N ASP A 2 -9.33 -9.21 7.39
CA ASP A 2 -9.28 -8.89 5.97
C ASP A 2 -9.02 -7.40 5.83
N SER A 3 -8.15 -7.01 4.90
CA SER A 3 -7.89 -5.61 4.59
C SER A 3 -7.91 -5.38 3.09
N THR A 4 -8.61 -4.33 2.67
CA THR A 4 -8.68 -3.88 1.27
C THR A 4 -8.17 -2.46 1.19
N MET A 5 -7.31 -2.20 0.21
CA MET A 5 -6.58 -0.94 0.09
C MET A 5 -6.39 -0.59 -1.38
N TYR A 6 -6.50 0.70 -1.69
CA TYR A 6 -6.29 1.22 -3.04
C TYR A 6 -4.94 1.90 -3.13
N PHE A 7 -4.00 1.26 -3.83
CA PHE A 7 -2.65 1.77 -4.01
C PHE A 7 -2.53 2.57 -5.31
N MET A 8 -2.00 3.79 -5.22
CA MET A 8 -1.69 4.64 -6.37
C MET A 8 -0.17 4.79 -6.49
N PRO A 9 0.49 3.98 -7.35
CA PRO A 9 1.93 4.04 -7.54
C PRO A 9 2.38 5.25 -8.36
N ALA A 10 3.61 5.70 -8.13
CA ALA A 10 4.34 6.68 -8.93
C ALA A 10 5.85 6.36 -8.91
N ILE A 11 6.60 6.90 -9.87
CA ILE A 11 8.06 6.83 -9.86
C ILE A 11 8.61 8.20 -9.49
N ARG A 12 9.48 8.26 -8.48
CA ARG A 12 10.15 9.50 -8.07
C ARG A 12 11.59 9.18 -7.63
N ASN A 13 12.56 9.96 -8.11
CA ASN A 13 13.98 9.81 -7.74
C ASN A 13 14.50 8.36 -7.88
N ARG A 14 14.17 7.68 -9.00
CA ARG A 14 14.53 6.27 -9.25
C ARG A 14 13.94 5.28 -8.23
N ARG A 15 12.83 5.63 -7.57
CA ARG A 15 12.12 4.77 -6.62
C ARG A 15 10.65 4.67 -7.01
N ILE A 16 10.08 3.49 -6.85
CA ILE A 16 8.63 3.30 -6.86
C ILE A 16 8.12 3.76 -5.51
N VAL A 17 7.35 4.84 -5.53
CA VAL A 17 6.63 5.37 -4.37
C VAL A 17 5.14 5.20 -4.61
N GLY A 18 4.33 5.52 -3.62
CA GLY A 18 2.90 5.67 -3.87
C GLY A 18 2.13 6.15 -2.66
N THR A 19 0.84 6.32 -2.88
CA THR A 19 -0.11 6.71 -1.84
C THR A 19 -1.15 5.62 -1.66
N VAL A 20 -1.70 5.51 -0.45
CA VAL A 20 -2.79 4.59 -0.15
C VAL A 20 -4.04 5.42 0.10
N ASN A 21 -5.09 5.08 -0.64
CA ASN A 21 -6.42 5.62 -0.41
C ASN A 21 -7.33 4.50 0.09
N ASN A 22 -8.32 4.89 0.92
CA ASN A 22 -9.39 4.01 1.40
C ASN A 22 -8.90 2.67 1.97
N VAL A 23 -8.31 2.72 3.17
CA VAL A 23 -7.98 1.53 3.95
C VAL A 23 -9.23 1.07 4.70
N THR A 24 -9.72 -0.13 4.37
CA THR A 24 -10.79 -0.79 5.12
C THR A 24 -10.20 -2.00 5.84
N VAL A 25 -10.41 -2.08 7.15
CA VAL A 25 -10.02 -3.22 7.98
C VAL A 25 -11.27 -3.84 8.56
N MET A 26 -11.44 -5.14 8.36
CA MET A 26 -12.52 -5.91 8.94
C MET A 26 -11.95 -6.88 9.98
N VAL A 27 -12.40 -6.73 11.22
CA VAL A 27 -12.01 -7.55 12.36
C VAL A 27 -13.19 -8.44 12.72
N ARG A 28 -12.96 -9.74 12.67
CA ARG A 28 -13.92 -10.74 13.11
C ARG A 28 -13.28 -11.57 14.20
N GLU A 29 -14.03 -11.82 15.26
CA GLU A 29 -13.65 -12.80 16.27
C GLU A 29 -13.57 -14.18 15.60
N HIS A 30 -12.43 -14.85 15.74
CA HIS A 30 -12.22 -16.20 15.19
C HIS A 30 -12.29 -17.27 16.29
N ASP A 31 -11.68 -17.01 17.44
CA ASP A 31 -11.71 -17.88 18.63
C ASP A 31 -11.53 -17.01 19.88
N SER A 32 -12.19 -17.36 20.98
CA SER A 32 -12.02 -16.66 22.27
C SER A 32 -12.05 -17.64 23.44
N LYS A 33 -10.96 -17.62 24.22
CA LYS A 33 -10.81 -18.37 25.47
C LYS A 33 -11.28 -17.58 26.71
N ILE A 34 -11.63 -16.31 26.52
CA ILE A 34 -11.93 -15.36 27.61
C ILE A 34 -13.34 -14.77 27.51
N GLY A 35 -14.18 -15.30 26.62
CA GLY A 35 -15.53 -14.81 26.33
C GLY A 35 -15.60 -13.91 25.10
N HIS A 36 -16.80 -13.82 24.51
CA HIS A 36 -17.00 -13.11 23.24
C HIS A 36 -16.75 -11.60 23.36
N PHE A 37 -16.12 -11.03 22.35
CA PHE A 37 -15.92 -9.60 22.27
C PHE A 37 -17.22 -8.91 21.89
N SER A 38 -17.52 -7.80 22.56
CA SER A 38 -18.68 -6.99 22.17
C SER A 38 -18.48 -6.43 20.75
N PRO A 39 -19.54 -6.35 19.92
CA PRO A 39 -19.46 -5.77 18.59
C PRO A 39 -18.90 -4.34 18.59
N ARG A 40 -19.24 -3.54 19.62
CA ARG A 40 -18.72 -2.17 19.78
C ARG A 40 -17.20 -2.12 19.94
N LEU A 41 -16.62 -3.09 20.64
CA LEU A 41 -15.17 -3.18 20.79
C LEU A 41 -14.51 -3.58 19.46
N LEU A 42 -15.11 -4.50 18.71
CA LEU A 42 -14.63 -4.88 17.38
C LEU A 42 -14.66 -3.68 16.42
N GLU A 43 -15.75 -2.92 16.38
CA GLU A 43 -15.85 -1.69 15.57
C GLU A 43 -14.81 -0.63 15.96
N PHE A 44 -14.54 -0.48 17.26
CA PHE A 44 -13.48 0.42 17.73
C PHE A 44 -12.10 -0.03 17.22
N LEU A 45 -11.81 -1.33 17.34
CA LEU A 45 -10.56 -1.92 16.85
C LEU A 45 -10.41 -1.77 15.34
N GLU A 46 -11.49 -1.97 14.57
CA GLU A 46 -11.49 -1.77 13.12
C GLU A 46 -11.07 -0.35 12.74
N LYS A 47 -11.67 0.67 13.38
CA LYS A 47 -11.33 2.08 13.11
C LYS A 47 -9.88 2.40 13.50
N PHE A 48 -9.47 1.98 14.69
CA PHE A 48 -8.12 2.22 15.20
C PHE A 48 -7.04 1.55 14.34
N LEU A 49 -7.28 0.30 13.92
CA LEU A 49 -6.38 -0.44 13.06
C LEU A 49 -6.36 0.14 11.65
N ALA A 50 -7.48 0.56 11.09
CA ALA A 50 -7.53 1.18 9.76
C ALA A 50 -6.64 2.43 9.68
N GLU A 51 -6.69 3.29 10.70
CA GLU A 51 -5.84 4.49 10.77
C GLU A 51 -4.37 4.14 10.97
N SER A 52 -4.07 3.20 11.86
CA SER A 52 -2.70 2.74 12.12
C SER A 52 -2.06 2.11 10.87
N VAL A 53 -2.80 1.24 10.16
CA VAL A 53 -2.37 0.59 8.92
C VAL A 53 -2.12 1.63 7.83
N LYS A 54 -3.01 2.62 7.70
CA LYS A 54 -2.83 3.73 6.75
C LYS A 54 -1.52 4.48 6.99
N ILE A 55 -1.26 4.90 8.24
CA ILE A 55 -0.04 5.65 8.59
C ILE A 55 1.21 4.81 8.27
N TYR A 56 1.22 3.55 8.71
CA TYR A 56 2.37 2.67 8.50
C TYR A 56 2.67 2.47 7.01
N GLN A 57 1.65 2.20 6.21
CA GLN A 57 1.84 1.97 4.78
C GLN A 57 2.20 3.22 4.01
N GLU A 58 1.59 4.36 4.31
CA GLU A 58 2.01 5.63 3.73
C GLU A 58 3.48 5.93 4.02
N ALA A 59 3.96 5.62 5.23
CA ALA A 59 5.37 5.78 5.57
C ALA A 59 6.27 4.87 4.72
N VAL A 60 5.94 3.58 4.62
CA VAL A 60 6.70 2.61 3.80
C VAL A 60 6.71 3.01 2.32
N LEU A 61 5.56 3.42 1.78
CA LEU A 61 5.43 3.80 0.38
C LEU A 61 6.06 5.15 0.05
N LYS A 62 6.17 6.06 1.03
CA LYS A 62 6.97 7.29 0.90
C LYS A 62 8.47 7.01 0.85
N ILE A 63 8.96 6.03 1.61
CA ILE A 63 10.35 5.54 1.47
C ILE A 63 10.54 4.94 0.07
N GLY A 64 9.57 4.17 -0.39
CA GLY A 64 9.54 3.58 -1.73
C GLY A 64 10.57 2.48 -1.95
N ILE A 65 10.48 1.81 -3.10
CA ILE A 65 11.34 0.69 -3.50
C ILE A 65 12.30 1.20 -4.57
N PRO A 66 13.63 1.04 -4.42
CA PRO A 66 14.58 1.48 -5.44
C PRO A 66 14.38 0.67 -6.73
N LEU A 67 14.36 1.37 -7.86
CA LEU A 67 14.41 0.74 -9.17
C LEU A 67 15.86 0.38 -9.49
N PRO A 68 16.12 -0.79 -10.09
CA PRO A 68 17.45 -1.21 -10.52
C PRO A 68 17.88 -0.45 -11.79
N LEU A 69 17.97 0.87 -11.68
CA LEU A 69 18.39 1.77 -12.74
C LEU A 69 19.85 2.17 -12.50
N LEU A 70 20.64 2.23 -13.56
CA LEU A 70 21.99 2.82 -13.54
C LEU A 70 21.87 4.37 -13.42
N ASP A 71 22.81 5.13 -14.00
CA ASP A 71 22.75 6.60 -14.05
C ASP A 71 21.70 7.15 -15.03
N LEU A 72 20.58 6.45 -15.17
CA LEU A 72 19.47 6.80 -16.03
C LEU A 72 18.33 7.42 -15.20
N THR A 73 17.68 8.41 -15.80
CA THR A 73 16.47 9.02 -15.24
C THR A 73 15.23 8.43 -15.90
N VAL A 74 14.11 8.42 -15.18
CA VAL A 74 12.83 7.92 -15.67
C VAL A 74 12.01 9.10 -16.16
N ALA A 75 11.46 9.00 -17.36
CA ALA A 75 10.54 10.01 -17.90
C ALA A 75 9.22 10.04 -17.12
N ASP A 76 8.54 11.19 -17.12
CA ASP A 76 7.30 11.42 -16.38
C ASP A 76 6.07 10.63 -16.92
N ASN A 77 6.25 9.77 -17.91
CA ASN A 77 5.19 9.03 -18.59
C ASN A 77 5.03 7.56 -18.14
N ALA A 78 5.54 7.23 -16.95
CA ALA A 78 5.47 5.88 -16.39
C ALA A 78 4.01 5.38 -16.26
N ARG A 79 3.76 4.15 -16.70
CA ARG A 79 2.47 3.47 -16.63
C ARG A 79 2.59 2.21 -15.78
N PHE A 80 1.65 2.08 -14.84
CA PHE A 80 1.51 0.89 -14.01
C PHE A 80 0.33 0.06 -14.50
N VAL A 81 0.58 -1.21 -14.82
CA VAL A 81 -0.44 -2.16 -15.27
C VAL A 81 -0.44 -3.35 -14.31
N THR A 82 -1.49 -3.47 -13.52
CA THR A 82 -1.69 -4.61 -12.63
C THR A 82 -2.10 -5.83 -13.43
N LYS A 83 -1.29 -6.88 -13.40
CA LYS A 83 -1.65 -8.21 -13.92
C LYS A 83 -1.61 -9.20 -12.76
N ASN A 84 -2.40 -10.25 -12.81
CA ASN A 84 -2.27 -11.33 -11.84
C ASN A 84 -1.17 -12.30 -12.35
N PRO A 85 -0.06 -12.60 -11.65
CA PRO A 85 0.31 -12.21 -10.28
C PRO A 85 1.39 -11.09 -10.17
N TYR A 86 1.65 -10.32 -11.22
CA TYR A 86 2.73 -9.32 -11.26
C TYR A 86 2.26 -7.92 -11.70
N ILE A 87 2.95 -6.90 -11.21
CA ILE A 87 2.76 -5.53 -11.67
C ILE A 87 3.75 -5.27 -12.80
N ARG A 88 3.26 -4.85 -13.98
CA ARG A 88 4.11 -4.35 -15.06
C ARG A 88 4.26 -2.83 -14.93
N ILE A 89 5.48 -2.36 -15.07
CA ILE A 89 5.81 -0.94 -15.03
C ILE A 89 6.46 -0.60 -16.38
N ASP A 90 5.79 0.21 -17.18
CA ASP A 90 6.28 0.66 -18.48
C ASP A 90 6.72 2.13 -18.33
N PHE A 91 7.95 2.47 -18.69
CA PHE A 91 8.46 3.84 -18.58
C PHE A 91 9.57 4.06 -19.59
N ASP A 92 9.74 5.30 -20.03
CA ASP A 92 10.87 5.67 -20.88
C ASP A 92 12.07 6.08 -20.02
N LEU A 93 13.26 5.81 -20.55
CA LEU A 93 14.53 6.15 -19.93
C LEU A 93 15.13 7.35 -20.63
N VAL A 94 15.60 8.32 -19.85
CA VAL A 94 16.31 9.50 -20.35
C VAL A 94 17.74 9.44 -19.84
N TYR A 95 18.68 9.50 -20.79
CA TYR A 95 20.09 9.67 -20.52
C TYR A 95 20.37 11.16 -20.28
N SER A 96 20.92 11.50 -19.12
CA SER A 96 21.35 12.86 -18.79
C SER A 96 22.86 13.00 -18.90
#